data_AF-A0A959N8W5-F1
#
_entry.id   AF-A0A959N8W5-F1
#
_cell.length_a   1.000
_cell.length_b   1.000
_cell.length_c   1.000
_cell.angle_alpha   90.00
_cell.angle_beta   90.00
_cell.angle_gamma   90.00
#
_symmetry.space_group_name_H-M   'P 1'
#
loop_
_entity.id
_entity.type
_entity.pdbx_description
1 polymer ?
#
loop_
_entity_poly.entity_id
_entity_poly.type
_entity_poly.pdbx_seq_one_letter_code
_entity_poly.pdbx_strand_id
1 'polypeptide(L)'
;DTLLAKISSDDITLQIEYLKALKSINSLYTYNLTSAYLDSIDTSPQIYTPAFLLEYKVRAIEILFSYNDYSYANLVFELLNRDKPKLNTTAFYLLDEIAEYSPTYEQNAKNELSLIVENNSLDLYRSRALTMLFKLYGDEVYDDAILMAEQDLEATNRRIALTKIIIPLKKANLKTFLQTRLLNEVEETIRFTIAEKFIYLFRSPHDYYFLSEYADQESSDKNKRLVGAMLEFDFKILPDTIFSINTMIDTLLSYSNQCFSNDWLRDANFRDSLLTNLNNANNFLAVSDSVNCSNKLQAFQTSVNQVYQDSAGYYPKYVSDEGYKFLFHYAQYIIDRL
;
A
#
# COMPACT_ATOMS: atom_id res chain seq x y z
N ASP A 1 -19.92 -16.56 -49.06
CA ASP A 1 -19.12 -16.91 -47.87
C ASP A 1 -19.63 -16.16 -46.66
N THR A 2 -20.23 -16.85 -45.69
CA THR A 2 -20.72 -16.23 -44.44
C THR A 2 -19.58 -16.10 -43.43
N LEU A 3 -19.68 -15.16 -42.50
CA LEU A 3 -18.71 -15.01 -41.39
C LEU A 3 -18.54 -16.32 -40.60
N LEU A 4 -19.65 -17.05 -40.40
CA LEU A 4 -19.64 -18.37 -39.75
C LEU A 4 -18.78 -19.39 -40.51
N ALA A 5 -18.89 -19.44 -41.84
CA ALA A 5 -18.07 -20.33 -42.65
C ALA A 5 -16.57 -19.98 -42.51
N LYS A 6 -16.23 -18.68 -42.51
CA LYS A 6 -14.85 -18.21 -42.34
C LYS A 6 -14.27 -18.54 -40.96
N ILE A 7 -15.07 -18.38 -39.89
CA ILE A 7 -14.66 -18.74 -38.53
C ILE A 7 -14.27 -20.22 -38.43
N SER A 8 -14.90 -21.10 -39.19
CA SER A 8 -14.60 -22.54 -39.14
C SER A 8 -13.52 -22.99 -40.13
N SER A 9 -13.21 -22.19 -41.16
CA SER A 9 -12.32 -22.61 -42.26
C SER A 9 -10.97 -21.89 -42.31
N ASP A 10 -10.85 -20.71 -41.70
CA ASP A 10 -9.64 -19.90 -41.75
C ASP A 10 -8.52 -20.45 -40.85
N ASP A 11 -7.35 -19.81 -40.88
CA ASP A 11 -6.22 -20.10 -39.98
C ASP A 11 -6.63 -20.08 -38.51
N ILE A 12 -6.21 -21.07 -37.70
CA ILE A 12 -6.53 -21.17 -36.27
C ILE A 12 -6.28 -19.84 -35.53
N THR A 13 -5.22 -19.11 -35.88
CA THR A 13 -4.91 -17.81 -35.30
C THR A 13 -6.01 -16.79 -35.59
N LEU A 14 -6.50 -16.75 -36.84
CA LEU A 14 -7.59 -15.87 -37.27
C LEU A 14 -8.91 -16.27 -36.63
N GLN A 15 -9.17 -17.57 -36.47
CA GLN A 15 -10.39 -18.05 -35.80
C GLN A 15 -10.51 -17.47 -34.39
N ILE A 16 -9.42 -17.50 -33.60
CA ILE A 16 -9.38 -16.89 -32.26
C ILE A 16 -9.65 -15.38 -32.31
N GLU A 17 -9.05 -14.66 -33.26
CA GLU A 17 -9.27 -13.21 -33.38
C GLU A 17 -10.72 -12.88 -33.77
N TYR A 18 -11.37 -13.72 -34.58
CA TYR A 18 -12.80 -13.59 -34.83
C TYR A 18 -13.63 -13.83 -33.56
N LEU A 19 -13.32 -14.85 -32.75
CA LEU A 19 -14.02 -15.11 -31.50
C LEU A 19 -13.86 -13.96 -30.50
N LYS A 20 -12.66 -13.38 -30.39
CA LYS A 20 -12.41 -12.18 -29.58
C LYS A 20 -13.20 -10.96 -30.08
N ALA A 21 -13.28 -10.77 -31.40
CA ALA A 21 -14.09 -9.71 -31.99
C ALA A 21 -15.58 -9.92 -31.72
N LEU A 22 -16.07 -11.16 -31.73
CA LEU A 22 -17.44 -11.48 -31.35
C LEU A 22 -17.72 -11.21 -29.87
N LYS A 23 -16.77 -11.56 -28.98
CA LYS A 23 -16.82 -11.21 -27.55
C LYS A 23 -16.91 -9.70 -27.35
N SER A 24 -16.06 -8.92 -28.03
CA SER A 24 -16.00 -7.45 -27.83
C SER A 24 -17.27 -6.72 -28.29
N ILE A 25 -18.01 -7.26 -29.24
CA ILE A 25 -19.32 -6.74 -29.67
C ILE A 25 -20.51 -7.38 -28.94
N ASN A 26 -20.27 -8.16 -27.88
CA ASN A 26 -21.29 -8.89 -27.10
C ASN A 26 -22.21 -9.76 -27.98
N SER A 27 -21.64 -10.44 -28.99
CA SER A 27 -22.43 -11.32 -29.85
C SER A 27 -23.03 -12.48 -29.05
N LEU A 28 -24.31 -12.78 -29.30
CA LEU A 28 -25.02 -13.93 -28.71
C LEU A 28 -24.46 -15.29 -29.19
N TYR A 29 -23.65 -15.30 -30.26
CA TYR A 29 -23.07 -16.52 -30.81
C TYR A 29 -21.68 -16.86 -30.24
N THR A 30 -21.07 -15.94 -29.49
CA THR A 30 -19.68 -16.07 -29.02
C THR A 30 -19.47 -17.35 -28.21
N TYR A 31 -20.36 -17.65 -27.27
CA TYR A 31 -20.24 -18.85 -26.43
C TYR A 31 -20.25 -20.13 -27.29
N ASN A 32 -21.32 -20.34 -28.06
CA ASN A 32 -21.49 -21.54 -28.88
C ASN A 32 -20.35 -21.72 -29.90
N LEU A 33 -19.88 -20.63 -30.51
CA LEU A 33 -18.79 -20.70 -31.48
C LEU A 33 -17.44 -20.98 -30.81
N THR A 34 -17.22 -20.47 -29.60
CA THR A 34 -16.02 -20.79 -28.82
C THR A 34 -16.00 -22.25 -28.39
N SER A 35 -17.13 -22.79 -27.93
CA SER A 35 -17.24 -24.22 -27.58
C SER A 35 -17.00 -25.10 -28.81
N ALA A 36 -17.65 -24.80 -29.94
CA ALA A 36 -17.46 -25.55 -31.19
C ALA A 36 -16.00 -25.49 -31.70
N TYR A 37 -15.33 -24.35 -31.50
CA TYR A 37 -13.91 -24.22 -31.80
C TYR A 37 -13.06 -25.15 -30.94
N LEU A 38 -13.29 -25.20 -29.62
CA LEU A 38 -12.56 -26.10 -28.72
C LEU A 38 -12.75 -27.58 -29.08
N ASP A 39 -13.96 -27.97 -29.49
CA ASP A 39 -14.28 -29.35 -29.87
C ASP A 39 -13.59 -29.79 -31.17
N SER A 40 -13.27 -28.83 -32.07
CA SER A 40 -12.80 -29.13 -33.42
C SER A 40 -11.31 -28.87 -33.65
N ILE A 41 -10.67 -28.03 -32.82
CA ILE A 41 -9.30 -27.55 -33.04
C ILE A 41 -8.26 -28.69 -33.17
N ASP A 42 -8.44 -29.81 -32.47
CA ASP A 42 -7.54 -30.98 -32.54
C ASP A 42 -7.60 -31.72 -33.88
N THR A 43 -8.69 -31.54 -34.62
CA THR A 43 -8.92 -32.16 -35.94
C THR A 43 -8.60 -31.23 -37.10
N SER A 44 -8.09 -30.03 -36.82
CA SER A 44 -7.77 -29.05 -37.86
C SER A 44 -6.76 -29.63 -38.86
N PRO A 45 -7.02 -29.51 -40.17
CA PRO A 45 -6.12 -30.00 -41.21
C PRO A 45 -4.83 -29.17 -41.32
N GLN A 46 -4.72 -28.08 -40.56
CA GLN A 46 -3.55 -27.20 -40.56
C GLN A 46 -2.38 -27.84 -39.78
N ILE A 47 -1.16 -27.66 -40.28
CA ILE A 47 0.05 -28.28 -39.71
C ILE A 47 0.51 -27.47 -38.50
N TYR A 48 -0.20 -27.60 -37.37
CA TYR A 48 0.25 -27.11 -36.07
C TYR A 48 0.73 -28.27 -35.22
N THR A 49 1.79 -28.03 -34.42
CA THR A 49 2.18 -29.02 -33.42
C THR A 49 1.14 -29.03 -32.29
N PRO A 50 0.92 -30.17 -31.62
CA PRO A 50 0.02 -30.25 -30.46
C PRO A 50 0.31 -29.19 -29.38
N ALA A 51 1.58 -28.80 -29.23
CA ALA A 51 1.97 -27.72 -28.32
C ALA A 51 1.38 -26.36 -28.73
N PHE A 52 1.37 -26.00 -30.02
CA PHE A 52 0.74 -24.75 -30.45
C PHE A 52 -0.78 -24.78 -30.24
N LEU A 53 -1.43 -25.92 -30.47
CA LEU A 53 -2.88 -26.06 -30.31
C LEU A 53 -3.33 -25.82 -28.86
N LEU A 54 -2.58 -26.30 -27.87
CA LEU A 54 -2.92 -26.09 -26.45
C LEU A 54 -2.94 -24.60 -26.07
N GLU A 55 -2.02 -23.78 -26.59
CA GLU A 55 -2.05 -22.34 -26.29
C GLU A 55 -3.29 -21.67 -26.88
N TYR A 56 -3.67 -22.03 -28.11
CA TYR A 56 -4.88 -21.50 -28.73
C TYR A 56 -6.17 -21.98 -28.06
N LYS A 57 -6.19 -23.20 -27.51
CA LYS A 57 -7.27 -23.65 -26.63
C LYS A 57 -7.39 -22.75 -25.41
N VAL A 58 -6.29 -22.46 -24.72
CA VAL A 58 -6.31 -21.58 -23.53
C VAL A 58 -6.78 -20.15 -23.88
N ARG A 59 -6.41 -19.62 -25.05
CA ARG A 59 -6.93 -18.33 -25.54
C ARG A 59 -8.44 -18.35 -25.81
N ALA A 60 -8.99 -19.47 -26.29
CA ALA A 60 -10.43 -19.64 -26.41
C ALA A 60 -11.11 -19.80 -25.04
N ILE A 61 -10.46 -20.48 -24.09
CA ILE A 61 -10.98 -20.66 -22.72
C ILE A 61 -11.15 -19.33 -21.99
N GLU A 62 -10.26 -18.36 -22.19
CA GLU A 62 -10.44 -16.97 -21.71
C GLU A 62 -11.78 -16.34 -22.16
N ILE A 63 -12.27 -16.73 -23.34
CA ILE A 63 -13.59 -16.28 -23.81
C ILE A 63 -14.69 -16.99 -23.02
N LEU A 64 -14.59 -18.31 -22.82
CA LEU A 64 -15.57 -19.06 -22.03
C LEU A 64 -15.66 -18.59 -20.56
N PHE A 65 -14.53 -18.21 -19.96
CA PHE A 65 -14.50 -17.66 -18.60
C PHE A 65 -15.37 -16.40 -18.47
N SER A 66 -15.43 -15.54 -19.50
CA SER A 66 -16.34 -14.39 -19.49
C SER A 66 -17.84 -14.74 -19.54
N TYR A 67 -18.16 -16.02 -19.74
CA TYR A 67 -19.51 -16.59 -19.62
C TYR A 67 -19.68 -17.42 -18.34
N ASN A 68 -18.74 -17.32 -17.39
CA ASN A 68 -18.65 -18.12 -16.16
C ASN A 68 -18.53 -19.63 -16.41
N ASP A 69 -18.01 -20.03 -17.57
CA ASP A 69 -17.80 -21.43 -17.90
C ASP A 69 -16.33 -21.84 -17.68
N TYR A 70 -16.07 -22.45 -16.53
CA TYR A 70 -14.74 -22.89 -16.09
C TYR A 70 -14.47 -24.38 -16.37
N SER A 71 -15.30 -25.06 -17.19
CA SER A 71 -15.22 -26.50 -17.40
C SER A 71 -13.89 -26.99 -17.99
N TYR A 72 -13.13 -26.10 -18.62
CA TYR A 72 -11.84 -26.38 -19.26
C TYR A 72 -10.63 -25.82 -18.50
N ALA A 73 -10.79 -25.39 -17.25
CA ALA A 73 -9.70 -24.79 -16.47
C ALA A 73 -8.47 -25.71 -16.31
N ASN A 74 -8.63 -27.05 -16.36
CA ASN A 74 -7.50 -27.98 -16.35
C ASN A 74 -6.49 -27.73 -17.49
N LEU A 75 -6.96 -27.34 -18.67
CA LEU A 75 -6.09 -27.08 -19.83
C LEU A 75 -5.18 -25.87 -19.61
N VAL A 76 -5.57 -24.92 -18.75
CA VAL A 76 -4.73 -23.79 -18.33
C VAL A 76 -3.54 -24.30 -17.52
N PHE A 77 -3.76 -25.23 -16.59
CA PHE A 77 -2.69 -25.84 -15.80
C PHE A 77 -1.81 -26.79 -16.63
N GLU A 78 -2.38 -27.51 -17.60
CA GLU A 78 -1.61 -28.30 -18.56
C GLU A 78 -0.65 -27.41 -19.35
N LEU A 79 -1.11 -26.22 -19.80
CA LEU A 79 -0.28 -25.25 -20.48
C LEU A 79 0.84 -24.69 -19.59
N LEU A 80 0.54 -24.34 -18.34
CA LEU A 80 1.55 -23.91 -17.37
C LEU A 80 2.61 -24.99 -17.16
N ASN A 81 2.21 -26.23 -16.93
CA ASN A 81 3.13 -27.33 -16.64
C ASN A 81 4.02 -27.68 -17.83
N ARG A 82 3.49 -27.61 -19.05
CA ARG A 82 4.26 -27.85 -20.28
C ARG A 82 5.42 -26.87 -20.45
N ASP A 83 5.19 -25.60 -20.12
CA ASP A 83 6.15 -24.53 -20.40
C ASP A 83 7.16 -24.30 -19.27
N LYS A 84 6.95 -24.94 -18.10
CA LYS A 84 7.92 -24.89 -16.98
C LYS A 84 9.33 -25.30 -17.46
N PRO A 85 10.38 -24.59 -16.98
CA PRO A 85 10.36 -23.58 -15.93
C PRO A 85 9.99 -22.16 -16.43
N LYS A 86 9.75 -21.96 -17.72
CA LYS A 86 9.34 -20.66 -18.24
C LYS A 86 7.88 -20.39 -17.89
N LEU A 87 7.56 -19.15 -17.58
CA LEU A 87 6.18 -18.74 -17.37
C LEU A 87 5.45 -18.66 -18.70
N ASN A 88 4.35 -19.41 -18.85
CA ASN A 88 3.39 -19.15 -19.90
C ASN A 88 2.49 -17.96 -19.50
N THR A 89 2.65 -16.83 -20.18
CA THR A 89 1.94 -15.60 -19.83
C THR A 89 0.44 -15.69 -20.13
N THR A 90 0.05 -16.39 -21.19
CA THR A 90 -1.36 -16.62 -21.56
C THR A 90 -2.09 -17.33 -20.42
N ALA A 91 -1.53 -18.41 -19.88
CA ALA A 91 -2.14 -19.13 -18.77
C ALA A 91 -2.04 -18.37 -17.44
N PHE A 92 -0.92 -17.67 -17.19
CA PHE A 92 -0.72 -16.88 -15.99
C PHE A 92 -1.83 -15.87 -15.73
N TYR A 93 -2.26 -15.14 -16.78
CA TYR A 93 -3.29 -14.11 -16.64
C TYR A 93 -4.70 -14.64 -16.33
N LEU A 94 -4.89 -15.96 -16.35
CA LEU A 94 -6.16 -16.59 -16.03
C LEU A 94 -6.19 -17.13 -14.59
N LEU A 95 -5.06 -17.16 -13.89
CA LEU A 95 -4.96 -17.79 -12.58
C LEU A 95 -5.79 -17.08 -11.51
N ASP A 96 -5.86 -15.76 -11.52
CA ASP A 96 -6.65 -15.02 -10.54
C ASP A 96 -8.15 -15.22 -10.74
N GLU A 97 -8.61 -15.25 -11.99
CA GLU A 97 -10.00 -15.56 -12.33
C GLU A 97 -10.38 -17.01 -11.97
N ILE A 98 -9.50 -17.99 -12.25
CA ILE A 98 -9.71 -19.39 -11.84
C ILE A 98 -9.80 -19.49 -10.32
N ALA A 99 -8.91 -18.80 -9.60
CA ALA A 99 -8.94 -18.78 -8.14
C ALA A 99 -10.23 -18.19 -7.58
N GLU A 100 -10.73 -17.12 -8.20
CA GLU A 100 -11.92 -16.39 -7.75
C GLU A 100 -13.23 -17.17 -8.00
N TYR A 101 -13.35 -17.83 -9.16
CA TYR A 101 -14.64 -18.33 -9.64
C TYR A 101 -14.74 -19.85 -9.82
N SER A 102 -13.63 -20.58 -9.68
CA SER A 102 -13.63 -22.04 -9.83
C SER A 102 -13.13 -22.75 -8.56
N PRO A 103 -14.02 -23.05 -7.59
CA PRO A 103 -13.66 -23.69 -6.32
C PRO A 103 -12.86 -24.99 -6.48
N THR A 104 -13.13 -25.76 -7.53
CA THR A 104 -12.40 -27.01 -7.83
C THR A 104 -10.90 -26.78 -8.11
N TYR A 105 -10.54 -25.61 -8.62
CA TYR A 105 -9.17 -25.28 -9.05
C TYR A 105 -8.54 -24.14 -8.22
N GLU A 106 -9.25 -23.58 -7.25
CA GLU A 106 -8.81 -22.45 -6.43
C GLU A 106 -7.43 -22.70 -5.81
N GLN A 107 -7.29 -23.81 -5.09
CA GLN A 107 -6.03 -24.13 -4.41
C GLN A 107 -4.87 -24.34 -5.40
N ASN A 108 -5.14 -24.90 -6.57
CA ASN A 108 -4.11 -25.09 -7.60
C ASN A 108 -3.65 -23.74 -8.14
N ALA A 109 -4.58 -22.82 -8.42
CA ALA A 109 -4.26 -21.48 -8.87
C ALA A 109 -3.49 -20.68 -7.81
N LYS A 110 -3.91 -20.76 -6.54
CA LYS A 110 -3.18 -20.17 -5.40
C LYS A 110 -1.73 -20.67 -5.35
N ASN A 111 -1.54 -21.99 -5.43
CA ASN A 111 -0.23 -22.60 -5.37
C ASN A 111 0.67 -22.16 -6.54
N GLU A 112 0.15 -22.11 -7.76
CA GLU A 112 0.93 -21.63 -8.92
C GLU A 112 1.31 -20.14 -8.78
N LEU A 113 0.40 -19.30 -8.29
CA LEU A 113 0.72 -17.89 -8.02
C LEU A 113 1.80 -17.74 -6.95
N SER A 114 1.72 -18.50 -5.85
CA SER A 114 2.76 -18.50 -4.80
C SER A 114 4.12 -18.96 -5.35
N LEU A 115 4.14 -20.04 -6.15
CA LEU A 115 5.37 -20.50 -6.80
C LEU A 115 5.98 -19.44 -7.72
N ILE A 116 5.15 -18.66 -8.41
CA ILE A 116 5.61 -17.55 -9.25
C ILE A 116 6.21 -16.43 -8.40
N VAL A 117 5.59 -16.06 -7.27
CA VAL A 117 6.15 -15.06 -6.34
C VAL A 117 7.56 -15.45 -5.89
N GLU A 118 7.76 -16.72 -5.54
CA GLU A 118 9.02 -17.22 -4.99
C GLU A 118 10.12 -17.39 -6.05
N ASN A 119 9.79 -17.98 -7.20
CA ASN A 119 10.79 -18.64 -8.06
C ASN A 119 10.90 -18.07 -9.47
N ASN A 120 10.06 -17.09 -9.87
CA ASN A 120 10.06 -16.64 -11.25
C ASN A 120 11.29 -15.78 -11.58
N SER A 121 11.97 -16.11 -12.68
CA SER A 121 13.15 -15.38 -13.14
C SER A 121 12.84 -13.99 -13.73
N LEU A 122 11.57 -13.71 -14.01
CA LEU A 122 11.12 -12.43 -14.54
C LEU A 122 10.45 -11.63 -13.43
N ASP A 123 11.16 -10.62 -12.94
CA ASP A 123 10.81 -9.86 -11.73
C ASP A 123 9.38 -9.30 -11.75
N LEU A 124 8.95 -8.74 -12.89
CA LEU A 124 7.62 -8.16 -13.06
C LEU A 124 6.48 -9.14 -12.72
N TYR A 125 6.65 -10.43 -13.00
CA TYR A 125 5.61 -11.42 -12.75
C TYR A 125 5.52 -11.81 -11.28
N ARG A 126 6.62 -11.70 -10.51
CA ARG A 126 6.62 -11.95 -9.07
C ARG A 126 5.72 -10.96 -8.34
N SER A 127 5.93 -9.66 -8.55
CA SER A 127 5.10 -8.62 -7.94
C SER A 127 3.65 -8.63 -8.44
N ARG A 128 3.43 -9.00 -9.71
CA ARG A 128 2.07 -9.16 -10.25
C ARG A 128 1.33 -10.35 -9.62
N ALA A 129 1.98 -11.51 -9.50
CA ALA A 129 1.40 -12.68 -8.83
C ALA A 129 1.07 -12.36 -7.36
N LEU A 130 1.96 -11.66 -6.66
CA LEU A 130 1.71 -11.23 -5.28
C LEU A 130 0.50 -10.28 -5.19
N THR A 131 0.34 -9.36 -6.15
CA THR A 131 -0.82 -8.45 -6.20
C THR A 131 -2.12 -9.21 -6.50
N MET A 132 -2.08 -10.23 -7.38
CA MET A 132 -3.22 -11.12 -7.64
C MET A 132 -3.62 -11.88 -6.37
N LEU A 133 -2.64 -12.46 -5.66
CA LEU A 133 -2.89 -13.12 -4.38
C LEU A 133 -3.47 -12.15 -3.35
N PHE A 134 -2.97 -10.92 -3.27
CA PHE A 134 -3.50 -9.91 -2.36
C PHE A 134 -4.95 -9.54 -2.68
N LYS A 135 -5.32 -9.42 -3.96
CA LYS A 135 -6.70 -9.17 -4.39
C LYS A 135 -7.65 -10.27 -3.89
N LEU A 136 -7.20 -11.53 -3.93
CA LEU A 136 -8.02 -12.70 -3.62
C LEU A 136 -8.08 -13.01 -2.12
N TYR A 137 -6.95 -12.94 -1.43
CA TYR A 137 -6.77 -13.45 -0.06
C TYR A 137 -6.44 -12.36 0.97
N GLY A 138 -6.33 -11.10 0.55
CA GLY A 138 -6.09 -9.96 1.43
C GLY A 138 -4.86 -10.15 2.31
N ASP A 139 -5.04 -10.00 3.62
CA ASP A 139 -3.98 -10.03 4.62
C ASP A 139 -3.17 -11.33 4.70
N GLU A 140 -3.66 -12.44 4.12
CA GLU A 140 -2.94 -13.72 4.12
C GLU A 140 -1.55 -13.64 3.47
N VAL A 141 -1.36 -12.73 2.51
CA VAL A 141 -0.08 -12.59 1.78
C VAL A 141 0.85 -11.55 2.39
N TYR A 142 0.58 -11.09 3.61
CA TYR A 142 1.38 -10.05 4.24
C TYR A 142 2.85 -10.47 4.42
N ASP A 143 3.10 -11.71 4.84
CA ASP A 143 4.47 -12.20 5.08
C ASP A 143 5.26 -12.33 3.77
N ASP A 144 4.61 -12.78 2.69
CA ASP A 144 5.21 -12.81 1.34
C ASP A 144 5.54 -11.39 0.85
N ALA A 145 4.68 -10.42 1.14
CA ALA A 145 4.92 -9.02 0.80
C ALA A 145 6.10 -8.43 1.60
N ILE A 146 6.22 -8.75 2.89
CA ILE A 146 7.36 -8.35 3.72
C ILE A 146 8.65 -8.95 3.15
N LEU A 147 8.65 -10.25 2.87
CA LEU A 147 9.80 -10.94 2.28
C LEU A 147 10.23 -10.27 0.96
N MET A 148 9.28 -10.00 0.07
CA MET A 148 9.55 -9.29 -1.19
C MET A 148 10.09 -7.89 -0.93
N ALA A 149 9.49 -7.11 -0.04
CA ALA A 149 9.92 -5.74 0.25
C ALA A 149 11.31 -5.65 0.89
N GLU A 150 11.77 -6.69 1.57
CA GLU A 150 13.08 -6.72 2.23
C GLU A 150 14.20 -7.33 1.38
N GLN A 151 13.88 -8.38 0.62
CA GLN A 151 14.89 -9.29 0.05
C GLN A 151 14.90 -9.32 -1.47
N ASP A 152 13.85 -8.83 -2.15
CA ASP A 152 13.79 -8.86 -3.60
C ASP A 152 14.89 -7.98 -4.21
N LEU A 153 15.65 -8.51 -5.17
CA LEU A 153 16.72 -7.79 -5.85
C LEU A 153 16.16 -6.61 -6.67
N GLU A 154 14.97 -6.76 -7.24
CA GLU A 154 14.35 -5.78 -8.12
C GLU A 154 13.61 -4.70 -7.31
N ALA A 155 14.06 -3.45 -7.48
CA ALA A 155 13.52 -2.27 -6.82
C ALA A 155 12.00 -2.13 -7.07
N THR A 156 11.57 -2.40 -8.29
CA THR A 156 10.16 -2.31 -8.68
C THR A 156 9.28 -3.25 -7.85
N ASN A 157 9.74 -4.48 -7.59
CA ASN A 157 9.03 -5.46 -6.79
C ASN A 157 8.92 -5.02 -5.33
N ARG A 158 10.05 -4.59 -4.73
CA ARG A 158 10.07 -4.06 -3.37
C ARG A 158 9.07 -2.91 -3.20
N ARG A 159 9.07 -1.98 -4.16
CA ARG A 159 8.15 -0.83 -4.17
C ARG A 159 6.69 -1.25 -4.31
N ILE A 160 6.38 -2.23 -5.16
CA ILE A 160 5.01 -2.73 -5.32
C ILE A 160 4.52 -3.38 -4.03
N ALA A 161 5.28 -4.30 -3.45
CA ALA A 161 4.93 -4.95 -2.18
C ALA A 161 4.68 -3.91 -1.07
N LEU A 162 5.57 -2.91 -0.97
CA LEU A 162 5.44 -1.82 -0.03
C LEU A 162 4.15 -1.01 -0.23
N THR A 163 3.93 -0.50 -1.45
CA THR A 163 2.91 0.53 -1.70
C THR A 163 1.52 -0.03 -2.01
N LYS A 164 1.44 -1.27 -2.50
CA LYS A 164 0.17 -1.92 -2.87
C LYS A 164 -0.36 -2.84 -1.79
N ILE A 165 0.48 -3.32 -0.88
CA ILE A 165 0.10 -4.34 0.10
C ILE A 165 0.42 -3.87 1.52
N ILE A 166 1.70 -3.71 1.86
CA ILE A 166 2.13 -3.48 3.25
C ILE A 166 1.53 -2.18 3.83
N ILE A 167 1.67 -1.06 3.11
CA ILE A 167 1.16 0.24 3.57
C ILE A 167 -0.37 0.27 3.65
N PRO A 168 -1.13 -0.17 2.64
CA PRO A 168 -2.59 -0.23 2.71
C PRO A 168 -3.14 -1.05 3.89
N LEU A 169 -2.45 -2.14 4.27
CA LEU A 169 -2.88 -3.01 5.37
C LEU A 169 -2.72 -2.39 6.77
N LYS A 170 -1.84 -1.40 6.94
CA LYS A 170 -1.67 -0.65 8.21
C LYS A 170 -1.56 -1.54 9.46
N LYS A 171 -0.84 -2.66 9.35
CA LYS A 171 -0.56 -3.56 10.50
C LYS A 171 0.16 -2.80 11.62
N ALA A 172 0.01 -3.26 12.86
CA ALA A 172 0.51 -2.56 14.05
C ALA A 172 2.04 -2.29 14.03
N ASN A 173 2.81 -3.15 13.38
CA ASN A 173 4.26 -3.03 13.21
C ASN A 173 4.68 -2.15 12.01
N LEU A 174 3.75 -1.58 11.25
CA LEU A 174 4.05 -0.82 10.03
C LEU A 174 5.04 0.31 10.29
N LYS A 175 4.89 1.05 11.39
CA LYS A 175 5.79 2.16 11.74
C LYS A 175 7.23 1.68 11.84
N THR A 176 7.49 0.68 12.69
CA THR A 176 8.83 0.12 12.90
C THR A 176 9.39 -0.46 11.59
N PHE A 177 8.55 -1.17 10.83
CA PHE A 177 8.95 -1.70 9.53
C PHE A 177 9.41 -0.59 8.57
N LEU A 178 8.63 0.50 8.41
CA LEU A 178 9.00 1.62 7.54
C LEU A 178 10.27 2.33 8.01
N GLN A 179 10.48 2.50 9.33
CA GLN A 179 11.70 3.10 9.87
C GLN A 179 12.93 2.24 9.51
N THR A 180 12.85 0.94 9.79
CA THR A 180 13.94 0.01 9.47
C THR A 180 14.20 -0.07 7.98
N ARG A 181 13.15 -0.10 7.15
CA ARG A 181 13.29 -0.16 5.70
C ARG A 181 13.89 1.13 5.14
N LEU A 182 13.46 2.32 5.62
CA LEU A 182 13.98 3.61 5.17
C LEU A 182 15.51 3.69 5.34
N LEU A 183 16.02 3.25 6.51
CA LEU A 183 17.44 3.29 6.84
C LEU A 183 18.27 2.26 6.07
N ASN A 184 17.68 1.13 5.68
CA ASN A 184 18.37 0.02 5.01
C ASN A 184 18.14 -0.03 3.49
N GLU A 185 17.33 0.86 2.92
CA GLU A 185 16.98 0.83 1.51
C GLU A 185 18.05 1.49 0.63
N VAL A 186 18.54 0.73 -0.34
CA VAL A 186 19.60 1.16 -1.25
C VAL A 186 19.05 2.05 -2.36
N GLU A 187 17.80 1.83 -2.77
CA GLU A 187 17.16 2.58 -3.84
C GLU A 187 16.59 3.91 -3.38
N GLU A 188 17.17 4.99 -3.91
CA GLU A 188 16.78 6.38 -3.61
C GLU A 188 15.28 6.62 -3.79
N THR A 189 14.69 6.08 -4.86
CA THR A 189 13.27 6.31 -5.17
C THR A 189 12.34 5.62 -4.18
N ILE A 190 12.76 4.47 -3.63
CA ILE A 190 12.00 3.75 -2.61
C ILE A 190 12.16 4.43 -1.26
N ARG A 191 13.38 4.87 -0.89
CA ARG A 191 13.62 5.68 0.31
C ARG A 191 12.71 6.91 0.36
N PHE A 192 12.65 7.68 -0.73
CA PHE A 192 11.75 8.82 -0.83
C PHE A 192 10.28 8.41 -0.68
N THR A 193 9.86 7.33 -1.33
CA THR A 193 8.49 6.80 -1.21
C THR A 193 8.15 6.43 0.23
N ILE A 194 9.09 5.80 0.95
CA ILE A 194 8.90 5.46 2.36
C ILE A 194 8.79 6.73 3.21
N ALA A 195 9.71 7.70 3.05
CA ALA A 195 9.69 8.95 3.81
C ALA A 195 8.39 9.73 3.58
N GLU A 196 7.95 9.85 2.32
CA GLU A 196 6.67 10.47 1.96
C GLU A 196 5.50 9.75 2.64
N LYS A 197 5.43 8.42 2.56
CA LYS A 197 4.32 7.70 3.18
C LYS A 197 4.38 7.75 4.71
N PHE A 198 5.58 7.73 5.28
CA PHE A 198 5.79 7.80 6.72
C PHE A 198 5.23 9.10 7.30
N ILE A 199 5.55 10.25 6.70
CA ILE A 199 5.09 11.56 7.20
C ILE A 199 3.56 11.72 7.12
N TYR A 200 2.93 11.12 6.11
CA TYR A 200 1.47 11.18 5.99
C TYR A 200 0.75 10.26 6.97
N LEU A 201 1.34 9.11 7.28
CA LEU A 201 0.77 8.09 8.17
C LEU A 201 1.04 8.36 9.65
N PHE A 202 2.20 8.90 9.97
CA PHE A 202 2.69 9.07 11.34
C PHE A 202 3.12 10.53 11.56
N ARG A 203 2.55 11.17 12.58
CA ARG A 203 2.66 12.62 12.79
C ARG A 203 2.96 13.01 14.24
N SER A 204 3.61 12.15 15.00
CA SER A 204 4.04 12.52 16.35
C SER A 204 5.35 13.34 16.33
N PRO A 205 5.70 14.02 17.44
CA PRO A 205 7.01 14.65 17.59
C PRO A 205 8.17 13.68 17.33
N HIS A 206 8.13 12.45 17.84
CA HIS A 206 9.13 11.43 17.53
C HIS A 206 9.19 11.06 16.04
N ASP A 207 8.06 11.02 15.33
CA ASP A 207 8.01 10.72 13.89
C ASP A 207 8.69 11.81 13.06
N TYR A 208 8.39 13.07 13.39
CA TYR A 208 9.04 14.23 12.77
C TYR A 208 10.54 14.23 13.06
N TYR A 209 10.93 14.00 14.32
CA TYR A 209 12.34 13.94 14.71
C TYR A 209 13.10 12.87 13.94
N PHE A 210 12.53 11.65 13.86
CA PHE A 210 13.11 10.56 13.09
C PHE A 210 13.33 10.94 11.61
N LEU A 211 12.34 11.55 10.95
CA LEU A 211 12.48 11.97 9.56
C LEU A 211 13.45 13.14 9.38
N SER A 212 13.54 14.06 10.34
CA SER A 212 14.50 15.16 10.32
C SER A 212 15.94 14.63 10.39
N GLU A 213 16.21 13.73 11.35
CA GLU A 213 17.52 13.07 11.47
C GLU A 213 17.87 12.27 10.23
N TYR A 214 16.89 11.56 9.67
CA TYR A 214 17.09 10.85 8.41
C TYR A 214 17.39 11.80 7.24
N ALA A 215 16.68 12.92 7.11
CA ALA A 215 16.91 13.88 6.03
C ALA A 215 18.34 14.45 6.07
N ASP A 216 18.91 14.62 7.26
CA ASP A 216 20.28 15.06 7.41
C ASP A 216 21.32 14.03 6.94
N GLN A 217 20.99 12.74 7.08
CA GLN A 217 21.81 11.59 6.71
C GLN A 217 21.56 11.07 5.28
N GLU A 218 20.51 11.55 4.60
CA GLU A 218 20.16 11.12 3.25
C GLU A 218 21.28 11.48 2.25
N SER A 219 21.73 10.48 1.50
CA SER A 219 22.84 10.62 0.57
C SER A 219 22.48 11.33 -0.74
N SER A 220 21.22 11.28 -1.16
CA SER A 220 20.73 12.07 -2.30
C SER A 220 20.33 13.48 -1.88
N ASP A 221 21.05 14.48 -2.38
CA ASP A 221 20.71 15.91 -2.21
C ASP A 221 19.27 16.22 -2.64
N LYS A 222 18.78 15.53 -3.67
CA LYS A 222 17.41 15.69 -4.15
C LYS A 222 16.42 15.20 -3.09
N ASN A 223 16.59 13.98 -2.59
CA ASN A 223 15.72 13.44 -1.57
C ASN A 223 15.80 14.24 -0.27
N LYS A 224 17.01 14.64 0.15
CA LYS A 224 17.21 15.51 1.31
C LYS A 224 16.38 16.79 1.22
N ARG A 225 16.43 17.49 0.08
CA ARG A 225 15.62 18.69 -0.16
C ARG A 225 14.12 18.41 -0.17
N LEU A 226 13.70 17.31 -0.81
CA LEU A 226 12.28 16.96 -0.88
C LEU A 226 11.73 16.58 0.50
N VAL A 227 12.46 15.80 1.29
CA VAL A 227 12.06 15.43 2.66
C VAL A 227 12.06 16.66 3.57
N GLY A 228 13.09 17.53 3.47
CA GLY A 228 13.11 18.80 4.18
C GLY A 228 11.90 19.68 3.85
N ALA A 229 11.57 19.81 2.57
CA ALA A 229 10.40 20.57 2.13
C ALA A 229 9.07 19.96 2.64
N MET A 230 8.95 18.62 2.66
CA MET A 230 7.77 17.96 3.25
C MET A 230 7.65 18.26 4.75
N LEU A 231 8.75 18.23 5.49
CA LEU A 231 8.77 18.57 6.92
C LEU A 231 8.41 20.04 7.18
N GLU A 232 8.86 20.95 6.31
CA GLU A 232 8.63 22.39 6.46
C GLU A 232 7.22 22.82 6.03
N PHE A 233 6.72 22.32 4.90
CA PHE A 233 5.52 22.84 4.23
C PHE A 233 4.30 21.91 4.28
N ASP A 234 4.52 20.59 4.24
CA ASP A 234 3.42 19.60 4.16
C ASP A 234 3.03 19.06 5.54
N PHE A 235 3.96 19.09 6.50
CA PHE A 235 3.71 18.59 7.84
C PHE A 235 2.70 19.48 8.60
N LYS A 236 1.45 19.01 8.66
CA LYS A 236 0.38 19.66 9.40
C LYS A 236 -0.03 18.83 10.61
N ILE A 237 0.07 19.46 11.76
CA ILE A 237 -0.32 18.94 13.07
C ILE A 237 -1.83 19.15 13.18
N LEU A 238 -2.56 18.24 12.55
CA LEU A 238 -4.02 18.21 12.54
C LEU A 238 -4.46 16.93 13.21
N PRO A 239 -5.03 16.98 14.42
CA PRO A 239 -5.69 15.81 14.98
C PRO A 239 -6.86 15.38 14.09
N ASP A 240 -7.10 14.08 14.03
CA ASP A 240 -8.25 13.56 13.33
C ASP A 240 -9.53 14.10 14.00
N THR A 241 -10.41 14.69 13.20
CA THR A 241 -11.72 15.20 13.64
C THR A 241 -12.56 14.14 14.36
N ILE A 242 -12.30 12.85 14.09
CA ILE A 242 -12.99 11.71 14.69
C ILE A 242 -12.56 11.50 16.16
N PHE A 243 -11.38 11.98 16.57
CA PHE A 243 -10.92 11.79 17.95
C PHE A 243 -11.73 12.61 18.96
N SER A 244 -11.99 12.02 20.12
CA SER A 244 -12.60 12.71 21.25
C SER A 244 -11.65 13.75 21.83
N ILE A 245 -12.20 14.81 22.45
CA ILE A 245 -11.40 15.86 23.11
C ILE A 245 -10.46 15.24 24.18
N ASN A 246 -10.94 14.25 24.93
CA ASN A 246 -10.12 13.53 25.91
C ASN A 246 -8.90 12.84 25.27
N THR A 247 -9.12 12.10 24.18
CA THR A 247 -8.04 11.47 23.40
C THR A 247 -7.03 12.49 22.88
N MET A 248 -7.49 13.69 22.51
CA MET A 248 -6.60 14.75 22.05
C MET A 248 -5.78 15.34 23.20
N ILE A 249 -6.35 15.54 24.39
CA ILE A 249 -5.59 15.98 25.56
C ILE A 249 -4.53 14.92 25.94
N ASP A 250 -4.89 13.63 25.92
CA ASP A 250 -3.94 12.52 26.12
C ASP A 250 -2.83 12.51 25.07
N THR A 251 -3.16 12.84 23.82
CA THR A 251 -2.18 13.00 22.75
C THR A 251 -1.25 14.18 23.02
N LEU A 252 -1.77 15.32 23.49
CA LEU A 252 -0.98 16.49 23.84
C LEU A 252 -0.08 16.26 25.07
N LEU A 253 -0.52 15.45 26.04
CA LEU A 253 0.32 14.93 27.12
C LEU A 253 1.48 14.10 26.55
N SER A 254 1.18 13.16 25.65
CA SER A 254 2.21 12.37 24.96
C SER A 254 3.18 13.26 24.19
N TYR A 255 2.68 14.24 23.45
CA TYR A 255 3.52 15.16 22.66
C TYR A 255 4.43 15.99 23.55
N SER A 256 3.94 16.47 24.70
CA SER A 256 4.76 17.21 25.67
C SER A 256 5.94 16.39 26.17
N ASN A 257 5.72 15.09 26.45
CA ASN A 257 6.80 14.18 26.83
C ASN A 257 7.77 13.91 25.69
N GLN A 258 7.28 13.70 24.47
CA GLN A 258 8.12 13.46 23.29
C GLN A 258 8.96 14.70 22.93
N CYS A 259 8.38 15.90 22.99
CA CYS A 259 9.11 17.15 22.80
C CYS A 259 10.22 17.32 23.85
N PHE A 260 9.99 16.89 25.09
CA PHE A 260 11.03 16.87 26.12
C PHE A 260 12.14 15.86 25.80
N SER A 261 11.78 14.64 25.40
CA SER A 261 12.74 13.61 24.99
C SER A 261 13.61 14.00 23.80
N ASN A 262 13.10 14.86 22.92
CA ASN A 262 13.82 15.39 21.74
C ASN A 262 14.57 16.71 22.02
N ASP A 263 14.67 17.17 23.27
CA ASP A 263 15.26 18.47 23.65
C ASP A 263 14.61 19.70 22.98
N TRP A 264 13.37 19.56 22.49
CA TRP A 264 12.53 20.65 21.98
C TRP A 264 11.79 21.38 23.11
N LEU A 265 11.69 20.73 24.27
CA LEU A 265 11.23 21.28 25.54
C LEU A 265 12.30 20.97 26.59
N ARG A 266 13.08 21.96 27.03
CA ARG A 266 14.34 21.69 27.76
C ARG A 266 14.27 21.76 29.27
N ASP A 267 13.27 22.47 29.82
CA ASP A 267 13.14 22.63 31.27
C ASP A 267 12.12 21.64 31.86
N ALA A 268 12.60 20.81 32.80
CA ALA A 268 11.77 19.77 33.41
C ALA A 268 10.64 20.35 34.27
N ASN A 269 10.89 21.44 35.00
CA ASN A 269 9.87 22.07 35.84
C ASN A 269 8.76 22.70 34.98
N PHE A 270 9.15 23.32 33.87
CA PHE A 270 8.23 23.89 32.89
C PHE A 270 7.39 22.80 32.25
N ARG A 271 8.00 21.68 31.81
CA ARG A 271 7.26 20.50 31.34
C ARG A 271 6.25 20.03 32.40
N ASP A 272 6.65 19.88 33.65
CA ASP A 272 5.76 19.36 34.70
C ASP A 272 4.59 20.32 34.99
N SER A 273 4.82 21.63 34.88
CA SER A 273 3.77 22.65 34.92
C SER A 273 2.79 22.51 33.75
N LEU A 274 3.29 22.30 32.53
CA LEU A 274 2.46 22.05 31.35
C LEU A 274 1.62 20.77 31.51
N LEU A 275 2.22 19.66 31.94
CA LEU A 275 1.51 18.40 32.19
C LEU A 275 0.44 18.57 33.28
N THR A 276 0.71 19.37 34.31
CA THR A 276 -0.27 19.71 35.36
C THR A 276 -1.50 20.42 34.79
N ASN A 277 -1.31 21.36 33.85
CA ASN A 277 -2.44 22.01 33.19
C ASN A 277 -3.27 21.02 32.37
N LEU A 278 -2.64 20.12 31.61
CA LEU A 278 -3.33 19.12 30.81
C LEU A 278 -4.09 18.10 31.67
N ASN A 279 -3.49 17.61 32.76
CA ASN A 279 -4.16 16.72 33.70
C ASN A 279 -5.39 17.38 34.35
N ASN A 280 -5.28 18.67 34.72
CA ASN A 280 -6.41 19.42 35.22
C ASN A 280 -7.50 19.62 34.16
N ALA A 281 -7.13 19.87 32.90
CA ALA A 281 -8.09 19.97 31.80
C ALA A 281 -8.87 18.65 31.62
N ASN A 282 -8.19 17.50 31.69
CA ASN A 282 -8.83 16.18 31.68
C ASN A 282 -9.78 15.98 32.87
N ASN A 283 -9.37 16.37 34.08
CA ASN A 283 -10.22 16.26 35.26
C ASN A 283 -11.51 17.10 35.14
N PHE A 284 -11.42 18.32 34.61
CA PHE A 284 -12.59 19.16 34.36
C PHE A 284 -13.49 18.60 33.26
N LEU A 285 -12.91 18.08 32.18
CA LEU A 285 -13.66 17.43 31.11
C LEU A 285 -14.44 16.21 31.63
N ALA A 286 -13.83 15.40 32.51
CA ALA A 286 -14.46 14.23 33.10
C ALA A 286 -15.70 14.56 33.96
N VAL A 287 -15.77 15.76 34.53
CA VAL A 287 -16.94 16.26 35.27
C VAL A 287 -17.82 17.19 34.42
N SER A 288 -17.65 17.18 33.09
CA SER A 288 -18.42 17.99 32.12
C SER A 288 -18.30 19.51 32.31
N ASP A 289 -17.17 19.98 32.84
CA ASP A 289 -16.85 21.41 32.99
C ASP A 289 -15.96 21.89 31.83
N SER A 290 -16.58 22.16 30.69
CA SER A 290 -15.87 22.58 29.47
C SER A 290 -15.19 23.94 29.61
N VAL A 291 -15.74 24.85 30.44
CA VAL A 291 -15.18 26.19 30.66
C VAL A 291 -13.84 26.10 31.38
N ASN A 292 -13.78 25.36 32.49
CA ASN A 292 -12.52 25.20 33.21
C ASN A 292 -11.53 24.30 32.46
N CYS A 293 -12.01 23.34 31.66
CA CYS A 293 -11.17 22.60 30.72
C CYS A 293 -10.48 23.54 29.72
N SER A 294 -11.25 24.39 29.04
CA SER A 294 -10.75 25.41 28.11
C SER A 294 -9.76 26.37 28.77
N ASN A 295 -10.06 26.87 29.97
CA ASN A 295 -9.17 27.76 30.72
C ASN A 295 -7.80 27.12 30.98
N LYS A 296 -7.75 25.82 31.29
CA LYS A 296 -6.48 25.10 31.51
C LYS A 296 -5.70 24.86 30.22
N LEU A 297 -6.38 24.60 29.11
CA LEU A 297 -5.75 24.51 27.79
C LEU A 297 -5.21 25.85 27.30
N GLN A 298 -5.94 26.95 27.52
CA GLN A 298 -5.46 28.30 27.24
C GLN A 298 -4.26 28.68 28.10
N ALA A 299 -4.26 28.30 29.39
CA ALA A 299 -3.11 28.50 30.26
C ALA A 299 -1.88 27.73 29.76
N PHE A 300 -2.04 26.45 29.38
CA PHE A 300 -1.00 25.65 28.74
C PHE A 300 -0.45 26.35 27.49
N GLN A 301 -1.34 26.75 26.56
CA GLN A 301 -0.96 27.36 25.30
C GLN A 301 -0.25 28.71 25.49
N THR A 302 -0.76 29.54 26.40
CA THR A 302 -0.17 30.85 26.74
C THR A 302 1.22 30.68 27.30
N SER A 303 1.44 29.70 28.20
CA SER A 303 2.76 29.40 28.74
C SER A 303 3.75 28.96 27.66
N VAL A 304 3.33 28.07 26.74
CA VAL A 304 4.18 27.66 25.60
C VAL A 304 4.54 28.86 24.74
N ASN A 305 3.57 29.71 24.36
CA ASN A 305 3.82 30.89 23.55
C ASN A 305 4.72 31.90 24.25
N GLN A 306 4.47 32.19 25.53
CA GLN A 306 5.30 33.13 26.28
C GLN A 306 6.76 32.66 26.33
N VAL A 307 7.02 31.41 26.68
CA VAL A 307 8.38 30.87 26.76
C VAL A 307 9.05 30.81 25.39
N TYR A 308 8.28 30.50 24.33
CA TYR A 308 8.77 30.54 22.96
C TYR A 308 9.19 31.95 22.51
N GLN A 309 8.38 32.98 22.80
CA GLN A 309 8.64 34.37 22.45
C GLN A 309 9.72 35.02 23.34
N ASP A 310 9.74 34.68 24.63
CA ASP A 310 10.67 35.20 25.64
C ASP A 310 12.07 34.56 25.56
N SER A 311 12.28 33.63 24.63
CA SER A 311 13.60 33.08 24.32
C SER A 311 14.49 34.10 23.57
N ALA A 312 14.56 35.33 24.08
CA ALA A 312 15.36 36.43 23.59
C ALA A 312 16.85 36.19 23.90
N GLY A 313 17.56 35.53 22.98
CA GLY A 313 19.02 35.38 23.04
C GLY A 313 19.56 34.31 22.10
N TYR A 314 20.88 34.29 21.91
CA TYR A 314 21.62 33.25 21.16
C TYR A 314 21.75 31.92 21.94
N TYR A 315 20.93 31.72 22.98
CA TYR A 315 20.90 30.50 23.78
C TYR A 315 19.85 29.54 23.24
N PRO A 316 19.96 28.23 23.47
CA PRO A 316 18.93 27.30 23.03
C PRO A 316 17.60 27.66 23.69
N LYS A 317 16.57 27.88 22.86
CA LYS A 317 15.22 28.21 23.35
C LYS A 317 14.73 27.12 24.29
N TYR A 318 14.02 27.51 25.35
CA TYR A 318 13.35 26.55 26.25
C TYR A 318 12.27 25.74 25.54
N VAL A 319 11.64 26.35 24.53
CA VAL A 319 10.74 25.72 23.55
C VAL A 319 11.29 26.02 22.16
N SER A 320 11.70 24.98 21.40
CA SER A 320 12.18 25.16 20.02
C SER A 320 11.04 25.49 19.05
N ASP A 321 11.38 25.82 17.80
CA ASP A 321 10.36 26.04 16.76
C ASP A 321 9.53 24.76 16.53
N GLU A 322 10.15 23.58 16.56
CA GLU A 322 9.50 22.27 16.48
C GLU A 322 8.60 22.02 17.69
N GLY A 323 9.11 22.26 18.91
CA GLY A 323 8.32 22.16 20.14
C GLY A 323 7.08 23.06 20.09
N TYR A 324 7.25 24.31 19.65
CA TYR A 324 6.15 25.24 19.49
C TYR A 324 5.11 24.73 18.48
N LYS A 325 5.52 24.22 17.32
CA LYS A 325 4.62 23.66 16.30
C LYS A 325 3.67 22.61 16.90
N PHE A 326 4.20 21.65 17.66
CA PHE A 326 3.40 20.56 18.25
C PHE A 326 2.57 20.98 19.44
N LEU A 327 3.12 21.78 20.34
CA LEU A 327 2.43 22.08 21.59
C LEU A 327 1.40 23.19 21.41
N PHE A 328 1.76 24.29 20.73
CA PHE A 328 0.88 25.45 20.60
C PHE A 328 -0.31 25.19 19.66
N HIS A 329 -0.05 24.69 18.44
CA HIS A 329 -1.11 24.51 17.44
C HIS A 329 -2.06 23.37 17.78
N TYR A 330 -1.55 22.27 18.35
CA TYR A 330 -2.40 21.17 18.77
C TYR A 330 -3.32 21.58 19.93
N ALA A 331 -2.82 22.37 20.89
CA ALA A 331 -3.65 22.94 21.95
C ALA A 331 -4.74 23.88 21.40
N GLN A 332 -4.40 24.74 20.42
CA GLN A 332 -5.38 25.63 19.77
C GLN A 332 -6.55 24.83 19.21
N TYR A 333 -6.26 23.74 18.50
CA TYR A 333 -7.30 22.94 17.89
C TYR A 333 -8.23 22.27 18.92
N ILE A 334 -7.71 21.87 20.09
CA ILE A 334 -8.55 21.36 21.18
C ILE A 334 -9.48 22.47 21.68
N ILE A 335 -8.94 23.68 21.90
CA ILE A 335 -9.71 24.84 22.36
C ILE A 335 -10.82 25.20 21.37
N ASP A 336 -10.53 25.19 20.06
CA ASP A 336 -11.51 25.51 19.02
C ASP A 336 -12.66 24.50 18.92
N ARG A 337 -12.48 23.29 19.46
CA ARG A 337 -13.50 22.21 19.46
C ARG A 337 -14.35 22.13 20.72
N LEU A 338 -13.87 22.68 21.83
CA LEU A 338 -14.62 22.79 23.09
C LEU A 338 -15.73 23.83 22.96
#